data_AF-A0A9R1D3H5-F1
#
_entry.id   AF-A0A9R1D3H5-F1
#
_cell.length_a   1.000
_cell.length_b   1.000
_cell.length_c   1.000
_cell.angle_alpha   90.00
_cell.angle_beta   90.00
_cell.angle_gamma   90.00
#
_symmetry.space_group_name_H-M   'P 1'
#
loop_
_entity.id
_entity.type
_entity.pdbx_description
1 polymer ?
#
loop_
_entity_poly.entity_id
_entity_poly.type
_entity_poly.pdbx_seq_one_letter_code
_entity_poly.pdbx_strand_id
1 'polypeptide(L)'
;MYAVSLLGSVRRIEVHGVQLLEMRTFPSTEAEARLSETLTTLVDIAELLRCNAPFPLDRHTERGEAAVIELLGRRYEEPSAPPEAFEAENVEAVREEAAVETGDSWLLVPLGTDGASARNWQPVFDLLQRQVARLAGDFDRISERMRAGGSEGHLGETCECIVEMLEVLEYTLGRIKATSGYVSYRTEHDQGELLEAIERKTTALGGNTDA
;
A
#
# COMPACT_ATOMS: atom_id res chain seq x y z
N MET A 1 5.64 13.72 -0.63
CA MET A 1 5.81 12.28 -0.31
C MET A 1 6.36 11.57 -1.54
N TYR A 2 6.94 10.37 -1.44
CA TYR A 2 7.34 9.58 -2.63
C TYR A 2 6.59 8.26 -2.71
N ALA A 3 6.31 7.80 -3.93
CA ALA A 3 5.64 6.52 -4.17
C ALA A 3 6.39 5.34 -3.53
N VAL A 4 7.72 5.39 -3.52
CA VAL A 4 8.58 4.35 -2.93
C VAL A 4 8.35 4.15 -1.44
N SER A 5 7.90 5.18 -0.70
CA SER A 5 7.59 5.06 0.72
C SER A 5 6.36 4.16 0.95
N LEU A 6 5.28 4.41 0.21
CA LEU A 6 4.06 3.59 0.28
C LEU A 6 4.31 2.17 -0.22
N LEU A 7 4.92 2.04 -1.40
CA LEU A 7 5.21 0.75 -2.01
C LEU A 7 6.21 -0.08 -1.18
N GLY A 8 7.18 0.58 -0.55
CA GLY A 8 8.12 -0.07 0.36
C GLY A 8 7.44 -0.64 1.60
N SER A 9 6.48 0.07 2.19
CA SER A 9 5.69 -0.45 3.31
C SER A 9 4.85 -1.67 2.91
N VAL A 10 4.19 -1.62 1.75
CA VAL A 10 3.43 -2.77 1.22
C VAL A 10 4.34 -3.96 0.94
N ARG A 11 5.52 -3.73 0.36
CA ARG A 11 6.52 -4.79 0.11
C ARG A 11 7.03 -5.42 1.40
N ARG A 12 7.17 -4.65 2.48
CA ARG A 12 7.54 -5.19 3.80
C ARG A 12 6.47 -6.15 4.33
N ILE A 13 5.20 -5.80 4.21
CA ILE A 13 4.08 -6.67 4.59
C ILE A 13 4.10 -7.96 3.75
N GLU A 14 4.36 -7.86 2.45
CA GLU A 14 4.50 -9.03 1.57
C GLU A 14 5.62 -9.96 2.02
N VAL A 15 6.80 -9.41 2.35
CA VAL A 15 7.93 -10.19 2.86
C VAL A 15 7.53 -10.93 4.15
N HIS A 16 6.80 -10.28 5.06
CA HIS A 16 6.30 -10.93 6.28
C HIS A 16 5.27 -12.03 5.97
N GLY A 17 4.34 -11.77 5.05
CA GLY A 17 3.35 -12.75 4.60
C GLY A 17 3.99 -14.00 3.99
N VAL A 18 4.96 -13.82 3.08
CA VAL A 18 5.72 -14.93 2.49
C VAL A 18 6.44 -15.74 3.57
N GLN A 19 7.13 -15.07 4.50
CA GLN A 19 7.84 -15.75 5.59
C GLN A 19 6.87 -16.55 6.48
N LEU A 20 5.70 -16.00 6.81
CA LEU A 20 4.66 -16.70 7.58
C LEU A 20 4.08 -17.89 6.80
N LEU A 21 3.89 -17.77 5.49
CA LEU A 21 3.44 -18.87 4.64
C LEU A 21 4.48 -20.00 4.53
N GLU A 22 5.77 -19.68 4.55
CA GLU A 22 6.85 -20.68 4.50
C GLU A 22 7.03 -21.43 5.83
N MET A 23 6.57 -20.87 6.95
CA MET A 23 6.63 -21.53 8.26
C MET A 23 5.81 -22.83 8.27
N ARG A 24 6.41 -23.92 8.76
CA ARG A 24 5.71 -25.21 8.94
C ARG A 24 4.82 -25.24 10.17
N THR A 25 5.26 -24.56 11.23
CA THR A 25 4.57 -24.34 12.49
C THR A 25 4.73 -22.88 12.84
N PHE A 26 3.82 -22.29 13.63
CA PHE A 26 3.91 -20.90 14.06
C PHE A 26 4.55 -20.82 15.46
N PRO A 27 5.88 -20.73 15.59
CA PRO A 27 6.51 -20.44 16.87
C PRO A 27 6.01 -19.07 17.35
N SER A 28 5.57 -18.99 18.61
CA SER A 28 4.85 -17.81 19.09
C SER A 28 5.64 -16.53 18.90
N THR A 29 6.91 -16.49 19.30
CA THR A 29 7.73 -15.26 19.25
C THR A 29 8.02 -14.76 17.84
N GLU A 30 8.28 -15.65 16.88
CA GLU A 30 8.64 -15.28 15.51
C GLU A 30 7.42 -14.85 14.68
N ALA A 31 6.29 -15.52 14.90
CA ALA A 31 5.03 -15.18 14.27
C ALA A 31 4.46 -13.89 14.86
N GLU A 32 4.49 -13.74 16.18
CA GLU A 32 4.03 -12.54 16.90
C GLU A 32 4.77 -11.29 16.44
N ALA A 33 6.11 -11.33 16.38
CA ALA A 33 6.91 -10.20 15.94
C ALA A 33 6.52 -9.75 14.52
N ARG A 34 6.36 -10.70 13.58
CA ARG A 34 5.98 -10.39 12.19
C ARG A 34 4.57 -9.85 12.07
N LEU A 35 3.61 -10.42 12.78
CA LEU A 35 2.23 -9.95 12.78
C LEU A 35 2.15 -8.54 13.39
N SER A 36 2.84 -8.31 14.52
CA SER A 36 2.90 -6.98 15.15
C SER A 36 3.53 -5.95 14.22
N GLU A 37 4.67 -6.24 13.59
CA GLU A 37 5.31 -5.32 12.65
C GLU A 37 4.45 -5.06 11.40
N THR A 38 3.72 -6.08 10.93
CA THR A 38 2.76 -5.95 9.83
C THR A 38 1.63 -5.00 10.20
N LEU A 39 1.06 -5.17 11.41
CA LEU A 39 0.00 -4.31 11.92
C LEU A 39 0.48 -2.85 12.02
N THR A 40 1.64 -2.61 12.61
CA THR A 40 2.24 -1.26 12.67
C THR A 40 2.44 -0.68 11.28
N THR A 41 2.94 -1.47 10.33
CA THR A 41 3.15 -1.01 8.95
C THR A 41 1.83 -0.67 8.25
N LEU A 42 0.74 -1.39 8.52
CA LEU A 42 -0.59 -1.06 8.00
C LEU A 42 -1.13 0.25 8.56
N VAL A 43 -0.91 0.51 9.85
CA VAL A 43 -1.26 1.80 10.47
C VAL A 43 -0.47 2.94 9.82
N ASP A 44 0.83 2.76 9.60
CA ASP A 44 1.65 3.75 8.91
C ASP A 44 1.15 4.03 7.49
N ILE A 45 0.75 2.99 6.74
CA ILE A 45 0.17 3.15 5.39
C ILE A 45 -1.14 3.95 5.47
N ALA A 46 -2.02 3.62 6.40
CA ALA A 46 -3.29 4.33 6.59
C ALA A 46 -3.05 5.81 6.91
N GLU A 47 -2.11 6.11 7.81
CA GLU A 47 -1.75 7.47 8.17
C GLU A 47 -1.10 8.25 7.02
N LEU A 48 -0.21 7.60 6.25
CA LEU A 48 0.38 8.19 5.06
C LEU A 48 -0.69 8.55 4.02
N LEU A 49 -1.66 7.66 3.77
CA LEU A 49 -2.77 7.95 2.88
C LEU A 49 -3.62 9.10 3.44
N ARG A 50 -3.97 9.07 4.73
CA ARG A 50 -4.79 10.10 5.38
C ARG A 50 -4.17 11.48 5.27
N CYS A 51 -2.87 11.61 5.55
CA CYS A 51 -2.16 12.89 5.54
C CYS A 51 -2.01 13.51 4.14
N ASN A 52 -2.23 12.72 3.09
CA ASN A 52 -2.09 13.15 1.71
C ASN A 52 -3.43 13.23 0.96
N ALA A 53 -4.55 12.98 1.66
CA ALA A 53 -5.87 13.27 1.12
C ALA A 53 -6.13 14.80 1.11
N PRO A 54 -6.85 15.33 0.11
CA PRO A 54 -7.45 14.63 -1.03
C PRO A 54 -6.41 14.25 -2.10
N PHE A 55 -6.64 13.12 -2.77
CA PHE A 55 -5.74 12.62 -3.82
C PHE A 55 -6.15 13.17 -5.19
N PRO A 56 -5.29 13.93 -5.89
CA PRO A 56 -5.55 14.31 -7.26
C PRO A 56 -5.34 13.09 -8.16
N LEU A 57 -6.42 12.45 -8.59
CA LEU A 57 -6.38 11.30 -9.52
C LEU A 57 -6.41 11.77 -10.98
N ASP A 58 -5.59 12.78 -11.27
CA ASP A 58 -5.38 13.27 -12.63
C ASP A 58 -4.67 12.19 -13.45
N ARG A 59 -5.12 11.99 -14.68
CA ARG A 59 -4.52 10.98 -15.56
C ARG A 59 -3.30 11.54 -16.30
N HIS A 60 -2.30 10.69 -16.45
CA HIS A 60 -1.25 10.86 -17.46
C HIS A 60 -1.82 10.63 -18.87
N THR A 61 -1.01 10.83 -19.91
CA THR A 61 -1.32 10.16 -21.19
C THR A 61 -1.23 8.64 -20.99
N GLU A 62 -1.83 7.86 -21.88
CA GLU A 62 -1.74 6.39 -21.80
C GLU A 62 -0.27 5.90 -21.78
N ARG A 63 0.62 6.61 -22.51
CA ARG A 63 2.05 6.32 -22.57
C ARG A 63 2.75 6.62 -21.25
N GLY A 64 2.55 7.82 -20.68
CA GLY A 64 3.13 8.19 -19.39
C GLY A 64 2.62 7.34 -18.24
N GLU A 65 1.32 7.01 -18.23
CA GLU A 65 0.72 6.13 -17.22
C GLU A 65 1.38 4.74 -17.25
N ALA A 66 1.48 4.14 -18.43
CA ALA A 66 2.12 2.84 -18.62
C ALA A 66 3.59 2.86 -18.17
N ALA A 67 4.34 3.89 -18.53
CA ALA A 67 5.75 4.00 -18.19
C ALA A 67 5.96 4.19 -16.67
N VAL A 68 5.11 4.99 -16.00
CA VAL A 68 5.14 5.13 -14.53
C VAL A 68 4.75 3.82 -13.84
N ILE A 69 3.71 3.12 -14.32
CA ILE A 69 3.32 1.81 -13.77
C ILE A 69 4.45 0.79 -13.91
N GLU A 70 5.10 0.73 -15.07
CA GLU A 70 6.22 -0.20 -15.29
C GLU A 70 7.40 0.11 -14.36
N LEU A 71 7.78 1.38 -14.26
CA LEU A 71 8.81 1.85 -13.35
C LEU A 71 8.50 1.45 -11.90
N LEU A 72 7.30 1.78 -11.41
CA LEU A 72 6.88 1.48 -10.05
C LEU A 72 6.81 -0.03 -9.79
N GLY A 73 6.33 -0.79 -10.77
CA GLY A 73 6.28 -2.26 -10.71
C GLY A 73 7.67 -2.87 -10.57
N ARG A 74 8.61 -2.48 -11.44
CA ARG A 74 10.00 -2.94 -11.34
C ARG A 74 10.65 -2.49 -10.03
N ARG A 75 10.40 -1.27 -9.56
CA ARG A 75 10.92 -0.80 -8.26
C ARG A 75 10.34 -1.57 -7.07
N TYR A 76 9.11 -2.03 -7.17
CA TYR A 76 8.48 -2.86 -6.15
C TYR A 76 9.13 -4.26 -6.12
N GLU A 77 9.38 -4.85 -7.28
CA GLU A 77 10.00 -6.17 -7.42
C GLU A 77 11.50 -6.14 -7.05
N GLU A 78 12.22 -5.13 -7.53
CA GLU A 78 13.66 -4.92 -7.36
C GLU A 78 13.96 -3.53 -6.77
N PRO A 79 13.81 -3.34 -5.44
CA PRO A 79 14.00 -2.03 -4.80
C PRO A 79 15.39 -1.42 -5.03
N SER A 80 16.40 -2.26 -5.16
CA SER A 80 17.80 -1.88 -5.35
C SER A 80 18.23 -1.76 -6.81
N ALA A 81 17.33 -1.96 -7.78
CA ALA A 81 17.67 -1.84 -9.20
C ALA A 81 18.20 -0.44 -9.50
N PRO A 82 19.35 -0.29 -10.19
CA PRO A 82 19.87 1.02 -10.53
C PRO A 82 19.05 1.64 -11.69
N PRO A 83 19.03 2.97 -11.88
CA PRO A 83 18.25 3.64 -12.94
C PRO A 83 18.58 3.14 -14.36
N GLU A 84 19.80 2.64 -14.59
CA GLU A 84 20.26 2.08 -15.85
C GLU A 84 19.66 0.71 -16.17
N ALA A 85 19.02 0.05 -15.19
CA ALA A 85 18.30 -1.20 -15.41
C ALA A 85 16.94 -1.00 -16.08
N PHE A 86 16.47 0.24 -16.20
CA PHE A 86 15.20 0.60 -16.83
C PHE A 86 15.43 0.93 -18.31
N GLU A 87 14.46 0.61 -19.16
CA GLU A 87 14.55 0.94 -20.58
C GLU A 87 14.61 2.45 -20.77
N ALA A 88 15.60 2.94 -21.53
CA ALA A 88 15.86 4.37 -21.69
C ALA A 88 14.64 5.13 -22.23
N GLU A 89 13.86 4.51 -23.12
CA GLU A 89 12.63 5.08 -23.66
C GLU A 89 11.56 5.30 -22.58
N ASN A 90 11.44 4.38 -21.62
CA ASN A 90 10.52 4.50 -20.50
C ASN A 90 11.00 5.54 -19.49
N VAL A 91 12.31 5.64 -19.25
CA VAL A 91 12.89 6.67 -18.37
C VAL A 91 12.65 8.06 -18.92
N GLU A 92 12.83 8.27 -20.22
CA GLU A 92 12.59 9.57 -20.85
C GLU A 92 11.10 9.92 -20.88
N ALA A 93 10.22 8.98 -21.25
CA ALA A 93 8.76 9.21 -21.18
C ALA A 93 8.30 9.56 -19.76
N VAL A 94 8.83 8.87 -18.75
CA VAL A 94 8.56 9.16 -17.34
C VAL A 94 9.09 10.54 -16.95
N ARG A 95 10.28 10.96 -17.38
CA ARG A 95 10.84 12.29 -17.08
C ARG A 95 10.05 13.43 -17.71
N GLU A 96 9.55 13.23 -18.93
CA GLU A 96 8.77 14.23 -19.65
C GLU A 96 7.34 14.37 -19.08
N GLU A 97 6.72 13.25 -18.71
CA GLU A 97 5.30 13.21 -18.36
C GLU A 97 5.02 13.15 -16.85
N ALA A 98 5.88 12.51 -16.08
CA ALA A 98 5.83 12.48 -14.63
C ALA A 98 6.92 13.39 -14.05
N ALA A 99 6.60 14.14 -13.00
CA ALA A 99 7.55 15.00 -12.31
C ALA A 99 8.62 14.21 -11.55
N VAL A 100 9.33 13.30 -12.20
CA VAL A 100 10.27 12.40 -11.56
C VAL A 100 11.54 13.13 -11.17
N GLU A 101 12.00 12.82 -9.96
CA GLU A 101 13.26 13.33 -9.43
C GLU A 101 14.35 12.27 -9.62
N THR A 102 15.46 12.69 -10.24
CA THR A 102 16.63 11.82 -10.44
C THR A 102 17.78 12.24 -9.55
N GLY A 103 18.23 11.33 -8.68
CA GLY A 103 19.51 11.43 -7.97
C GLY A 103 20.54 10.46 -8.56
N ASP A 104 21.80 10.55 -8.11
CA ASP A 104 22.97 9.83 -8.64
C ASP A 104 22.84 8.30 -8.76
N SER A 105 21.79 7.70 -8.21
CA SER A 105 21.44 6.28 -8.37
C SER A 105 19.95 5.98 -8.12
N TRP A 106 19.08 6.99 -8.14
CA TRP A 106 17.68 6.83 -7.74
C TRP A 106 16.76 7.59 -8.67
N LEU A 107 15.65 6.95 -9.01
CA LEU A 107 14.57 7.54 -9.77
C LEU A 107 13.34 7.52 -8.86
N LEU A 108 12.95 8.70 -8.38
CA LEU A 108 11.89 8.88 -7.39
C LEU A 108 10.67 9.49 -8.05
N VAL A 109 9.51 8.88 -7.80
CA VAL A 109 8.22 9.40 -8.25
C VAL A 109 7.60 10.18 -7.10
N PRO A 110 7.65 11.53 -7.10
CA PRO A 110 7.02 12.32 -6.06
C PRO A 110 5.51 12.25 -6.19
N LEU A 111 4.87 12.30 -5.03
CA LEU A 111 3.44 12.40 -4.84
C LEU A 111 3.16 13.78 -4.24
N GLY A 112 2.43 14.59 -5.02
CA GLY A 112 2.03 15.94 -4.68
C GLY A 112 0.52 16.12 -4.83
N THR A 113 0.02 17.27 -4.39
CA THR A 113 -1.39 17.64 -4.53
C THR A 113 -1.64 18.56 -5.74
N ASP A 114 -0.58 19.04 -6.39
CA ASP A 114 -0.62 19.96 -7.52
C ASP A 114 0.46 19.65 -8.59
N GLY A 115 0.35 20.33 -9.75
CA GLY A 115 1.33 20.24 -10.83
C GLY A 115 1.44 18.86 -11.48
N ALA A 116 2.63 18.52 -11.97
CA ALA A 116 2.87 17.24 -12.64
C ALA A 116 3.03 16.06 -11.66
N SER A 117 3.37 16.31 -10.39
CA SER A 117 3.45 15.26 -9.35
C SER A 117 2.09 14.80 -8.84
N ALA A 118 1.04 15.63 -9.01
CA ALA A 118 -0.35 15.23 -8.77
C ALA A 118 -0.78 14.00 -9.61
N ARG A 119 -0.34 13.92 -10.88
CA ARG A 119 -0.73 12.84 -11.80
C ARG A 119 -0.18 11.46 -11.42
N ASN A 120 0.81 11.42 -10.52
CA ASN A 120 1.47 10.19 -10.11
C ASN A 120 0.63 9.33 -9.15
N TRP A 121 -0.43 9.88 -8.57
CA TRP A 121 -1.29 9.13 -7.65
C TRP A 121 -2.03 7.99 -8.35
N GLN A 122 -2.57 8.21 -9.55
CA GLN A 122 -3.35 7.18 -10.25
C GLN A 122 -2.54 5.88 -10.49
N PRO A 123 -1.31 5.93 -11.07
CA PRO A 123 -0.43 4.76 -11.15
C PRO A 123 -0.15 4.07 -9.82
N VAL A 124 0.06 4.86 -8.75
CA VAL A 124 0.35 4.33 -7.41
C VAL A 124 -0.87 3.60 -6.84
N PHE A 125 -2.07 4.18 -6.94
CA PHE A 125 -3.30 3.53 -6.52
C PHE A 125 -3.54 2.21 -7.26
N ASP A 126 -3.27 2.17 -8.57
CA ASP A 126 -3.44 0.97 -9.38
C ASP A 126 -2.47 -0.15 -9.00
N LEU A 127 -1.23 0.20 -8.62
CA LEU A 127 -0.29 -0.76 -8.08
C LEU A 127 -0.68 -1.19 -6.65
N LEU A 128 -1.00 -0.24 -5.77
CA LEU A 128 -1.39 -0.52 -4.38
C LEU A 128 -2.61 -1.44 -4.32
N GLN A 129 -3.66 -1.17 -5.10
CA GLN A 129 -4.87 -1.99 -5.10
C GLN A 129 -4.56 -3.44 -5.48
N ARG A 130 -3.73 -3.67 -6.50
CA ARG A 130 -3.31 -5.02 -6.91
C ARG A 130 -2.53 -5.74 -5.82
N GLN A 131 -1.62 -5.05 -5.15
CA GLN A 131 -0.78 -5.67 -4.11
C GLN A 131 -1.57 -5.90 -2.82
N VAL A 132 -2.38 -4.95 -2.37
CA VAL A 132 -3.22 -5.11 -1.18
C VAL A 132 -4.19 -6.28 -1.33
N ALA A 133 -4.83 -6.44 -2.50
CA ALA A 133 -5.73 -7.57 -2.76
C ALA A 133 -4.99 -8.93 -2.68
N ARG A 134 -3.74 -9.01 -3.17
CA ARG A 134 -2.90 -10.20 -3.04
C ARG A 134 -2.55 -10.48 -1.58
N LEU A 135 -2.13 -9.45 -0.85
CA LEU A 135 -1.80 -9.55 0.58
C LEU A 135 -2.99 -10.00 1.40
N ALA A 136 -4.20 -9.48 1.13
CA ALA A 136 -5.42 -9.92 1.80
C ALA A 136 -5.62 -11.43 1.64
N GLY A 137 -5.46 -11.95 0.42
CA GLY A 137 -5.54 -13.39 0.15
C GLY A 137 -4.44 -14.21 0.84
N ASP A 138 -3.21 -13.71 0.90
CA ASP A 138 -2.10 -14.38 1.58
C ASP A 138 -2.33 -14.44 3.10
N PHE A 139 -2.77 -13.34 3.72
CA PHE A 139 -3.06 -13.27 5.15
C PHE A 139 -4.32 -14.03 5.54
N ASP A 140 -5.33 -14.10 4.68
CA ASP A 140 -6.49 -14.96 4.87
C ASP A 140 -6.07 -16.44 4.95
N ARG A 141 -5.23 -16.86 4.00
CA ARG A 141 -4.64 -18.21 4.01
C ARG A 141 -3.77 -18.49 5.25
N ILE A 142 -3.01 -17.50 5.73
CA ILE A 142 -2.26 -17.62 6.99
C ILE A 142 -3.22 -17.81 8.16
N SER A 143 -4.28 -17.00 8.23
CA SER A 143 -5.30 -17.05 9.28
C SER A 143 -6.00 -18.42 9.31
N GLU A 144 -6.42 -18.93 8.15
CA GLU A 144 -7.01 -20.28 8.05
C GLU A 144 -6.06 -21.38 8.57
N ARG A 145 -4.77 -21.29 8.24
CA ARG A 145 -3.76 -22.24 8.72
C ARG A 145 -3.54 -22.13 10.23
N MET A 146 -3.55 -20.92 10.79
CA MET A 146 -3.44 -20.72 12.23
C MET A 146 -4.62 -21.34 12.98
N ARG A 147 -5.86 -21.13 12.48
CA ARG A 147 -7.06 -21.77 13.04
C ARG A 147 -6.97 -23.29 12.97
N ALA A 148 -6.64 -23.85 11.81
CA ALA A 148 -6.50 -25.31 11.64
C ALA A 148 -5.40 -25.92 12.51
N GLY A 149 -4.35 -25.15 12.82
CA GLY A 149 -3.26 -25.54 13.71
C GLY A 149 -3.56 -25.40 15.21
N GLY A 150 -4.77 -24.97 15.59
CA GLY A 150 -5.16 -24.74 16.99
C GLY A 150 -4.52 -23.50 17.62
N SER A 151 -4.07 -22.54 16.82
CA SER A 151 -3.52 -21.25 17.29
C SER A 151 -4.64 -20.23 17.54
N GLU A 152 -5.73 -20.64 18.19
CA GLU A 152 -6.92 -19.84 18.52
C GLU A 152 -6.68 -18.78 19.62
N GLY A 153 -5.43 -18.37 19.82
CA GLY A 153 -5.05 -17.32 20.78
C GLY A 153 -4.78 -15.99 20.08
N HIS A 154 -4.08 -15.10 20.79
CA HIS A 154 -3.71 -13.75 20.35
C HIS A 154 -3.14 -13.66 18.93
N LEU A 155 -2.37 -14.67 18.47
CA LEU A 155 -1.82 -14.70 17.11
C LEU A 155 -2.90 -14.79 16.03
N GLY A 156 -3.91 -15.63 16.25
CA GLY A 156 -5.04 -15.77 15.32
C GLY A 156 -5.82 -14.46 15.23
N GLU A 157 -6.15 -13.86 16.38
CA GLU A 157 -6.84 -12.56 16.46
C GLU A 157 -6.05 -11.45 15.75
N THR A 158 -4.72 -11.40 15.94
CA THR A 158 -3.86 -10.41 15.29
C THR A 158 -3.84 -10.61 13.76
N CYS A 159 -3.78 -11.87 13.30
CA CYS A 159 -3.82 -12.18 11.88
C CYS A 159 -5.18 -11.83 11.25
N GLU A 160 -6.29 -12.11 11.93
CA GLU A 160 -7.64 -11.72 11.49
C GLU A 160 -7.78 -10.21 11.39
N CYS A 161 -7.26 -9.47 12.37
CA CYS A 161 -7.19 -8.02 12.33
C CYS A 161 -6.43 -7.49 11.09
N ILE A 162 -5.28 -8.10 10.76
CA ILE A 162 -4.52 -7.74 9.55
C ILE A 162 -5.35 -7.99 8.28
N VAL A 163 -6.06 -9.11 8.19
CA VAL A 163 -6.97 -9.41 7.06
C VAL A 163 -8.04 -8.32 6.94
N GLU A 164 -8.74 -8.00 8.04
CA GLU A 164 -9.76 -6.95 8.04
C GLU A 164 -9.20 -5.59 7.59
N MET A 165 -8.01 -5.21 8.06
CA MET A 165 -7.38 -3.95 7.68
C MET A 165 -7.01 -3.91 6.20
N LEU A 166 -6.51 -5.02 5.65
CA LEU A 166 -6.19 -5.14 4.23
C LEU A 166 -7.45 -5.06 3.36
N GLU A 167 -8.54 -5.71 3.75
CA GLU A 167 -9.84 -5.64 3.05
C GLU A 167 -10.43 -4.22 3.08
N VAL A 168 -10.36 -3.55 4.24
CA VAL A 168 -10.81 -2.15 4.38
C VAL A 168 -9.95 -1.23 3.50
N LEU A 169 -8.63 -1.45 3.47
CA LEU A 169 -7.74 -0.68 2.62
C LEU A 169 -8.04 -0.92 1.13
N GLU A 170 -8.23 -2.16 0.70
CA GLU A 170 -8.60 -2.51 -0.68
C GLU A 170 -9.90 -1.80 -1.08
N TYR A 171 -10.93 -1.91 -0.25
CA TYR A 171 -12.22 -1.25 -0.46
C TYR A 171 -12.08 0.27 -0.57
N THR A 172 -11.27 0.87 0.31
CA THR A 172 -11.01 2.31 0.34
C THR A 172 -10.32 2.77 -0.93
N LEU A 173 -9.25 2.09 -1.36
CA LEU A 173 -8.54 2.38 -2.61
C LEU A 173 -9.48 2.28 -3.81
N GLY A 174 -10.31 1.22 -3.87
CA GLY A 174 -11.30 1.02 -4.92
C GLY A 174 -12.34 2.14 -4.96
N ARG A 175 -12.86 2.57 -3.79
CA ARG A 175 -13.84 3.66 -3.69
C ARG A 175 -13.25 5.00 -4.09
N ILE A 176 -12.01 5.31 -3.68
CA ILE A 176 -11.33 6.56 -4.07
C ILE A 176 -11.22 6.64 -5.60
N LYS A 177 -10.80 5.55 -6.26
CA LYS A 177 -10.70 5.47 -7.73
C LYS A 177 -12.07 5.57 -8.43
N ALA A 178 -13.11 4.96 -7.87
CA ALA A 178 -14.46 5.05 -8.43
C ALA A 178 -15.04 6.47 -8.31
N THR A 179 -14.74 7.17 -7.21
CA THR A 179 -15.28 8.50 -6.92
C THR A 179 -14.59 9.58 -7.75
N SER A 180 -13.28 9.47 -7.98
CA SER A 180 -12.56 10.39 -8.88
C SER A 180 -13.01 10.26 -10.34
N GLY A 181 -13.40 9.06 -10.77
CA GLY A 181 -14.04 8.83 -12.07
C GLY A 181 -15.42 9.51 -12.21
N TYR A 182 -16.04 9.92 -11.11
CA TYR A 182 -17.43 10.41 -11.08
C TYR A 182 -17.57 11.89 -10.70
N VAL A 183 -16.59 12.50 -10.03
CA VAL A 183 -16.75 13.83 -9.42
C VAL A 183 -15.48 14.68 -9.57
N SER A 184 -15.50 15.59 -10.56
CA SER A 184 -14.49 16.65 -10.73
C SER A 184 -14.73 17.89 -9.84
N TYR A 185 -15.68 17.91 -8.88
CA TYR A 185 -15.97 19.17 -8.14
C TYR A 185 -16.62 19.05 -6.74
N ARG A 186 -16.58 17.91 -6.04
CA ARG A 186 -17.37 17.77 -4.78
C ARG A 186 -16.73 16.92 -3.66
N THR A 187 -15.43 16.62 -3.75
CA THR A 187 -14.76 15.51 -3.05
C THR A 187 -14.14 15.82 -1.68
N GLU A 188 -14.42 16.94 -1.04
CA GLU A 188 -13.79 17.27 0.26
C GLU A 188 -14.50 16.66 1.49
N HIS A 189 -15.80 16.37 1.43
CA HIS A 189 -16.57 15.98 2.63
C HIS A 189 -16.61 14.46 2.89
N ASP A 190 -16.78 13.64 1.84
CA ASP A 190 -16.98 12.18 1.98
C ASP A 190 -15.68 11.38 2.20
N GLN A 191 -14.51 11.98 1.92
CA GLN A 191 -13.22 11.30 2.11
C GLN A 191 -12.77 11.33 3.58
N GLY A 192 -13.18 12.36 4.34
CA GLY A 192 -12.89 12.48 5.78
C GLY A 192 -13.57 11.39 6.60
N GLU A 193 -14.86 11.13 6.38
CA GLU A 193 -15.63 10.12 7.12
C GLU A 193 -15.07 8.69 6.96
N LEU A 194 -14.46 8.39 5.80
CA LEU A 194 -13.95 7.07 5.50
C LEU A 194 -12.59 6.82 6.18
N LEU A 195 -11.76 7.85 6.25
CA LEU A 195 -10.50 7.81 6.98
C LEU A 195 -10.74 7.80 8.50
N GLU A 196 -11.78 8.47 8.98
CA GLU A 196 -12.26 8.36 10.38
C GLU A 196 -12.81 6.96 10.72
N ALA A 197 -13.33 6.22 9.75
CA ALA A 197 -13.77 4.83 9.97
C ALA A 197 -12.56 3.88 10.13
N ILE A 198 -11.48 4.12 9.37
CA ILE A 198 -10.20 3.44 9.55
C ILE A 198 -9.62 3.80 10.93
N GLU A 199 -9.59 5.08 11.30
CA GLU A 199 -9.13 5.55 12.62
C GLU A 199 -9.89 4.90 13.77
N ARG A 200 -11.22 4.90 13.76
CA ARG A 200 -12.02 4.27 14.81
C ARG A 200 -11.71 2.79 14.99
N LYS A 201 -11.47 2.06 13.90
CA LYS A 201 -11.05 0.65 13.96
C LYS A 201 -9.63 0.53 14.52
N THR A 202 -8.68 1.34 14.04
CA THR A 202 -7.28 1.34 14.52
C THR A 202 -7.16 1.71 16.00
N THR A 203 -7.91 2.70 16.48
CA THR A 203 -7.93 3.13 17.89
C THR A 203 -8.56 2.08 18.81
N ALA A 204 -9.62 1.39 18.35
CA ALA A 204 -10.23 0.29 19.11
C ALA A 204 -9.24 -0.88 19.33
N LEU A 205 -8.31 -1.08 18.39
CA LEU A 205 -7.29 -2.12 18.46
C LEU A 205 -6.10 -1.73 19.35
N GLY A 206 -5.69 -0.47 19.34
CA GLY A 206 -4.63 0.02 20.24
C GLY A 206 -5.04 0.12 21.72
N GLY A 207 -6.34 0.30 21.98
CA GLY A 207 -6.89 0.44 23.33
C GLY A 207 -7.04 -0.86 24.13
N ASN A 208 -6.92 -2.03 23.49
CA ASN A 208 -7.04 -3.35 24.14
C ASN A 208 -5.72 -3.89 24.73
N THR A 209 -4.65 -3.10 24.68
CA THR A 209 -3.31 -3.49 25.18
C THR A 209 -2.97 -2.99 26.59
N ASP A 210 -3.90 -2.29 27.26
CA ASP A 210 -3.73 -1.73 28.62
C ASP A 210 -4.74 -2.28 29.64
N ALA A 211 -4.93 -3.60 29.70
CA ALA A 211 -5.71 -4.26 30.75
C ALA A 211 -5.03 -5.52 31.31
#